data_AF-A0A958C400-F1
#
_entry.id   AF-A0A958C400-F1
#
_cell.length_a   1.000
_cell.length_b   1.000
_cell.length_c   1.000
_cell.angle_alpha   90.00
_cell.angle_beta   90.00
_cell.angle_gamma   90.00
#
_symmetry.space_group_name_H-M   'P 1'
#
loop_
_entity.id
_entity.type
_entity.pdbx_description
1 polymer ?
#
loop_
_entity_poly.entity_id
_entity_poly.type
_entity_poly.pdbx_seq_one_letter_code
_entity_poly.pdbx_strand_id
1 'polypeptide(L)'
;LGVAIARRFGSERFRVALISRRSALLPGYLATLREEGIDATGYVAHPGDFAELRAAFGRVHEELGDADVLVYNAAIARPVQPSELDPETVV
;
A
#
# COMPACT_ATOMS: atom_id res chain seq x y z
N LEU A 1 7.90 -4.85 -4.55
CA LEU A 1 7.18 -5.72 -3.60
C LEU A 1 5.65 -5.53 -3.67
N GLY A 2 5.10 -4.34 -3.43
CA GLY A 2 3.64 -4.12 -3.45
C GLY A 2 2.91 -4.65 -4.69
N VAL A 3 3.41 -4.36 -5.89
CA VAL A 3 2.84 -4.91 -7.15
C VAL A 3 2.92 -6.44 -7.21
N ALA A 4 4.00 -7.05 -6.73
CA ALA A 4 4.13 -8.52 -6.71
C ALA A 4 3.13 -9.17 -5.74
N ILE A 5 2.84 -8.53 -4.62
CA ILE A 5 1.80 -8.96 -3.68
C ILE A 5 0.42 -8.84 -4.34
N ALA A 6 0.14 -7.69 -4.97
CA ALA A 6 -1.10 -7.47 -5.72
C ALA A 6 -1.30 -8.53 -6.81
N ARG A 7 -0.24 -8.88 -7.54
CA ARG A 7 -0.25 -9.99 -8.50
C ARG A 7 -0.64 -11.32 -7.88
N ARG A 8 -0.03 -11.67 -6.74
CA ARG A 8 -0.31 -12.93 -6.07
C ARG A 8 -1.77 -13.03 -5.63
N PHE A 9 -2.29 -12.01 -4.94
CA PHE A 9 -3.69 -12.01 -4.49
C PHE A 9 -4.67 -11.90 -5.67
N GLY A 10 -4.39 -11.03 -6.64
CA GLY A 10 -5.20 -10.89 -7.85
C GLY A 10 -5.31 -12.17 -8.67
N SER A 11 -4.23 -12.97 -8.75
CA SER A 11 -4.26 -14.28 -9.42
C SER A 11 -5.18 -15.29 -8.72
N GLU A 12 -5.44 -15.10 -7.44
CA GLU A 12 -6.39 -15.89 -6.63
C GLU A 12 -7.78 -15.20 -6.57
N ARG A 13 -8.05 -14.28 -7.50
CA ARG A 13 -9.33 -13.55 -7.70
C ARG A 13 -9.72 -12.58 -6.57
N PHE A 14 -8.76 -12.13 -5.78
CA PHE A 14 -9.00 -11.01 -4.88
C PHE A 14 -9.11 -9.70 -5.67
N ARG A 15 -10.02 -8.82 -5.24
CA ARG A 15 -9.98 -7.40 -5.61
C ARG A 15 -8.93 -6.71 -4.75
N VAL A 16 -8.09 -5.88 -5.35
CA VAL A 16 -6.91 -5.33 -4.67
C VAL A 16 -6.99 -3.81 -4.52
N ALA A 17 -6.99 -3.33 -3.28
CA ALA A 17 -6.76 -1.92 -2.98
C ALA A 17 -5.26 -1.65 -2.79
N LEU A 18 -4.67 -0.83 -3.67
CA LEU A 18 -3.28 -0.37 -3.54
C LEU A 18 -3.23 1.01 -2.89
N ILE A 19 -2.68 1.09 -1.67
CA ILE A 19 -2.46 2.37 -0.99
C ILE A 19 -1.00 2.81 -1.12
N SER A 20 -0.77 4.03 -1.60
CA SER A 20 0.57 4.60 -1.77
C SER A 20 0.58 6.12 -1.58
N ARG A 21 1.59 6.65 -0.89
CA ARG A 21 1.80 8.11 -0.79
C ARG A 21 2.19 8.77 -2.12
N ARG A 22 2.66 7.99 -3.10
CA ARG A 22 3.13 8.49 -4.40
C ARG A 22 2.05 8.32 -5.45
N SER A 23 1.17 9.31 -5.57
CA SER A 23 0.06 9.31 -6.54
C SER A 23 0.53 9.09 -7.97
N ALA A 24 1.64 9.71 -8.37
CA ALA A 24 2.19 9.63 -9.73
C ALA A 24 2.55 8.22 -10.19
N LEU A 25 2.80 7.28 -9.27
CA LEU A 25 3.19 5.90 -9.61
C LEU A 25 1.99 4.95 -9.72
N LEU A 26 0.87 5.29 -9.08
CA LEU A 26 -0.32 4.42 -9.06
C LEU A 26 -0.86 4.10 -10.46
N PRO A 27 -1.02 5.08 -11.39
CA PRO A 27 -1.55 4.77 -12.73
C PRO A 27 -0.74 3.71 -13.47
N GLY A 28 0.59 3.75 -13.37
CA GLY A 28 1.47 2.76 -13.99
C GLY A 28 1.28 1.36 -13.39
N TYR A 29 1.19 1.27 -12.06
CA TYR A 29 0.95 -0.02 -11.39
C TYR A 29 -0.42 -0.62 -11.74
N LEU A 30 -1.46 0.22 -11.77
CA LEU A 30 -2.81 -0.20 -12.13
C LEU A 30 -2.89 -0.63 -13.59
N ALA A 31 -2.22 0.07 -14.50
CA ALA A 31 -2.17 -0.33 -15.91
C ALA A 31 -1.56 -1.73 -16.08
N THR A 32 -0.41 -1.98 -15.43
CA THR A 32 0.24 -3.30 -15.45
C THR A 32 -0.65 -4.40 -14.87
N LEU A 33 -1.29 -4.17 -13.72
CA LEU A 33 -2.17 -5.17 -13.11
C LEU A 33 -3.41 -5.45 -13.97
N ARG A 34 -3.97 -4.40 -14.59
CA ARG A 34 -5.11 -4.54 -15.50
C ARG A 34 -4.77 -5.34 -16.75
N GLU A 35 -3.58 -5.15 -17.33
CA GLU A 35 -3.09 -5.95 -18.46
C GLU A 35 -2.99 -7.44 -18.10
N GLU A 36 -2.78 -7.75 -16.82
CA GLU A 36 -2.74 -9.11 -16.27
C GLU A 36 -4.13 -9.63 -15.85
N GLY A 37 -5.20 -8.87 -16.10
CA GLY A 37 -6.57 -9.25 -15.78
C GLY A 37 -6.92 -9.13 -14.29
N ILE A 38 -6.12 -8.38 -13.51
CA ILE A 38 -6.32 -8.20 -12.07
C ILE A 38 -7.17 -6.95 -11.83
N ASP A 39 -8.22 -7.10 -11.02
CA ASP A 39 -9.04 -6.01 -10.53
C ASP A 39 -8.33 -5.29 -9.37
N ALA A 40 -7.84 -4.08 -9.63
CA ALA A 40 -7.12 -3.28 -8.66
C ALA A 40 -7.52 -1.80 -8.73
N THR A 41 -7.63 -1.16 -7.57
CA THR A 41 -7.92 0.27 -7.41
C THR A 41 -6.85 0.93 -6.56
N GLY A 42 -6.41 2.12 -6.96
CA GLY A 42 -5.36 2.88 -6.28
C GLY A 42 -5.91 3.97 -5.37
N TYR A 43 -5.39 4.05 -4.14
CA TYR A 43 -5.72 5.07 -3.16
C TYR A 43 -4.45 5.78 -2.70
N VAL A 44 -4.54 7.10 -2.54
CA VAL A 44 -3.43 7.93 -2.06
C VAL A 44 -3.59 8.16 -0.56
N ALA A 45 -2.57 7.82 0.20
CA ALA A 45 -2.41 8.18 1.61
C ALA A 45 -0.95 8.03 2.06
N HIS A 46 -0.53 8.87 3.00
CA HIS A 46 0.73 8.75 3.70
C HIS A 46 0.61 7.76 4.88
N PRO A 47 1.42 6.69 4.95
CA PRO A 47 1.28 5.67 5.99
C PRO A 47 1.63 6.16 7.41
N GLY A 48 2.39 7.25 7.51
CA GLY A 48 2.67 7.93 8.78
C GLY A 48 1.63 8.98 9.18
N ASP A 49 0.61 9.24 8.35
CA ASP A 49 -0.52 10.10 8.70
C ASP A 49 -1.77 9.25 8.93
N PHE A 50 -2.17 9.13 10.20
CA PHE A 50 -3.32 8.31 10.57
C PHE A 50 -4.66 8.88 10.09
N ALA A 51 -4.78 10.19 9.89
CA ALA A 51 -6.01 10.79 9.36
C ALA A 51 -6.16 10.44 7.88
N GLU A 52 -5.09 10.56 7.10
CA GLU A 52 -5.09 10.14 5.69
C GLU A 52 -5.36 8.64 5.52
N LEU A 53 -4.73 7.79 6.34
CA LEU A 53 -4.97 6.34 6.30
C LEU A 53 -6.43 5.99 6.62
N ARG A 54 -7.03 6.59 7.65
CA ARG A 54 -8.44 6.37 7.98
C ARG A 54 -9.36 6.78 6.83
N ALA A 55 -9.10 7.93 6.21
CA ALA A 55 -9.87 8.39 5.06
C ALA A 55 -9.71 7.45 3.84
N ALA A 56 -8.50 6.93 3.60
CA ALA A 56 -8.28 5.95 2.53
C ALA A 56 -9.00 4.62 2.80
N PHE A 57 -8.95 4.10 4.02
CA PHE A 57 -9.70 2.89 4.38
C PHE A 57 -11.22 3.08 4.29
N GLY A 58 -11.73 4.26 4.65
CA GLY A 58 -13.15 4.60 4.45
C GLY A 58 -13.55 4.49 2.98
N ARG A 59 -12.77 5.09 2.06
CA ARG A 59 -13.02 4.98 0.62
C ARG A 59 -12.90 3.55 0.09
N VAL A 60 -11.91 2.79 0.57
CA VAL A 60 -11.79 1.35 0.23
C VAL A 60 -13.05 0.60 0.65
N HIS A 61 -13.53 0.83 1.86
CA HIS A 61 -14.76 0.19 2.36
C HIS A 61 -15.99 0.59 1.56
N GLU A 62 -16.15 1.87 1.26
CA GLU A 62 -17.29 2.38 0.46
C GLU A 62 -17.32 1.82 -0.96
N GLU A 63 -16.15 1.70 -1.62
CA GLU A 63 -16.06 1.28 -3.02
C GLU A 63 -15.95 -0.24 -3.20
N LEU A 64 -15.24 -0.92 -2.29
CA LEU A 64 -14.89 -2.33 -2.42
C LEU A 64 -15.50 -3.21 -1.31
N GLY A 65 -15.96 -2.62 -0.21
CA GLY A 65 -16.43 -3.36 0.97
C GLY A 65 -15.30 -3.68 1.95
N ASP A 66 -15.59 -4.57 2.91
CA ASP A 66 -14.63 -4.95 3.94
C ASP A 66 -13.41 -5.68 3.37
N ALA A 67 -12.25 -5.41 3.97
CA ALA A 67 -11.01 -6.09 3.61
C ALA A 67 -10.87 -7.40 4.40
N ASP A 68 -10.72 -8.52 3.68
CA ASP A 68 -10.39 -9.82 4.28
C ASP A 68 -8.93 -9.89 4.75
N VAL A 69 -8.04 -9.17 4.07
CA VAL A 69 -6.60 -9.21 4.28
C VAL A 69 -6.02 -7.80 4.21
N LEU A 70 -5.23 -7.43 5.22
CA LEU A 70 -4.40 -6.23 5.20
C LEU A 70 -2.92 -6.63 5.15
N VAL A 71 -2.23 -6.21 4.09
CA VAL A 71 -0.78 -6.35 3.98
C VAL A 71 -0.10 -5.02 4.30
N TYR A 72 0.30 -4.84 5.55
CA TYR A 72 1.05 -3.65 5.98
C TYR A 72 2.54 -3.76 5.63
N ASN A 73 2.88 -3.36 4.40
CA ASN A 73 4.26 -3.42 3.87
C ASN A 73 4.95 -2.05 3.79
N ALA A 74 4.30 -0.97 4.22
CA ALA A 74 4.90 0.36 4.14
C ALA A 74 6.07 0.47 5.12
N ALA A 75 7.29 0.62 4.60
CA ALA A 75 8.50 0.78 5.41
C ALA A 75 9.40 1.88 4.83
N ILE A 76 10.10 2.59 5.72
CA ILE A 76 11.17 3.52 5.37
C ILE A 76 12.42 3.03 6.08
N ALA A 77 13.41 2.60 5.31
CA ALA A 77 14.75 2.36 5.84
C ALA A 77 15.53 3.69 5.79
N ARG A 78 16.15 4.07 6.91
CA ARG A 78 17.14 5.15 6.96
C ARG A 78 18.49 4.52 7.25
N PRO A 79 19.45 4.55 6.30
CA PRO A 79 20.80 4.12 6.60
C PRO A 79 21.43 5.10 7.59
N VAL A 80 21.88 4.56 8.72
CA VAL A 80 22.47 5.29 9.85
C VAL A 80 23.61 4.45 10.40
N GLN A 81 24.70 5.07 10.85
CA GLN A 81 25.75 4.31 11.52
C GLN A 81 25.26 3.85 12.89
N PRO A 82 25.60 2.62 13.34
CA PRO A 82 25.22 2.17 14.68
C PRO A 82 25.67 3.11 15.80
N SER A 83 26.82 3.79 15.64
CA SER A 83 27.33 4.78 16.60
C SER A 83 26.59 6.12 16.60
N GLU A 84 25.78 6.40 15.57
CA GLU A 84 25.00 7.63 15.40
C GLU A 84 23.51 7.41 15.72
N LEU A 85 23.12 6.17 16.02
CA LEU A 85 21.78 5.84 16.49
C LEU A 85 21.63 6.26 17.95
N ASP A 86 20.62 7.07 18.23
CA ASP A 86 20.13 7.24 19.59
C ASP A 86 19.30 5.99 19.96
N PRO A 87 19.76 5.16 20.93
CA PRO A 87 19.06 3.93 21.32
C PRO A 87 17.61 4.16 21.75
N GLU A 88 17.28 5.37 22.23
CA GLU A 88 15.94 5.73 22.70
C GLU A 88 14.99 6.10 21.55
N THR A 89 15.51 6.30 20.34
CA THR A 89 14.72 6.68 19.15
C THR A 89 14.56 5.56 18.12
N VAL A 90 15.19 4.41 18.35
CA VAL A 90 14.98 3.21 17.56
C VAL A 90 13.77 2.48 18.13
N VAL A 91 12.61 2.65 17.48
CA VAL A 91 11.39 1.88 17.75
C VAL A 91 11.10 0.97 16.57
#